data_AF-A0A7C4CHB2-F1
#
_entry.id   AF-A0A7C4CHB2-F1
#
_cell.length_a   1.000
_cell.length_b   1.000
_cell.length_c   1.000
_cell.angle_alpha   90.00
_cell.angle_beta   90.00
_cell.angle_gamma   90.00
#
_symmetry.space_group_name_H-M   'P 1'
#
loop_
_entity.id
_entity.type
_entity.pdbx_description
1 polymer ?
#
loop_
_entity_poly.entity_id
_entity_poly.type
_entity_poly.pdbx_seq_one_letter_code
_entity_poly.pdbx_strand_id
1 'polypeptide(L)'
;TNFPDIPGIGDTTKATIISEVGDIEKFESKKKFVSYIGLDPVIHQSGKSTKHKGISKKGNKVLRRIFYNLAIRAIRLIEKYKKKYQELISRGKKTKQAIIAIARKLAELVWILWTRKESFDVSKA
;
A
#
# COMPACT_ATOMS: atom_id res chain seq x y z
N THR A 1 -11.52 1.47 18.06
CA THR A 1 -11.11 1.43 16.65
C THR A 1 -10.40 0.12 16.36
N ASN A 2 -11.04 -0.84 15.69
CA ASN A 2 -10.48 -2.18 15.47
C ASN A 2 -9.53 -2.19 14.26
N PHE A 3 -8.30 -1.69 14.44
CA PHE A 3 -7.28 -1.75 13.39
C PHE A 3 -6.58 -3.12 13.43
N PRO A 4 -6.44 -3.81 12.29
CA PRO A 4 -5.91 -5.16 12.21
C PRO A 4 -4.47 -5.22 12.71
N ASP A 5 -4.12 -6.28 13.45
CA ASP A 5 -2.75 -6.48 13.89
C ASP A 5 -1.88 -6.89 12.70
N ILE A 6 -1.03 -5.99 12.23
CA ILE A 6 -0.19 -6.20 11.04
C ILE A 6 1.25 -6.31 11.49
N PRO A 7 1.89 -7.49 11.31
CA PRO A 7 3.29 -7.68 11.65
C PRO A 7 4.17 -6.62 11.00
N GLY A 8 4.96 -5.92 11.83
CA GLY A 8 5.89 -4.88 11.39
C GLY A 8 5.37 -3.44 11.49
N ILE A 9 4.11 -3.23 11.90
CA ILE A 9 3.54 -1.94 12.32
C ILE A 9 3.52 -1.89 13.85
N GLY A 10 4.23 -0.95 14.46
CA GLY A 10 4.17 -0.72 15.92
C GLY A 10 3.01 0.19 16.32
N ASP A 11 2.70 0.25 17.61
CA ASP A 11 1.53 0.98 18.15
C ASP A 11 1.50 2.46 17.77
N THR A 12 2.64 3.15 17.77
CA THR A 12 2.72 4.55 17.34
C THR A 12 2.36 4.72 15.87
N THR A 13 2.80 3.79 15.01
CA THR A 13 2.48 3.82 13.58
C THR A 13 1.01 3.49 13.36
N LYS A 14 0.46 2.53 14.12
CA LYS A 14 -0.96 2.19 14.14
C LYS A 14 -1.82 3.40 14.52
N ALA A 15 -1.49 4.09 15.62
CA ALA A 15 -2.17 5.31 16.05
C ALA A 15 -2.10 6.41 14.98
N THR A 16 -0.94 6.56 14.33
CA THR A 16 -0.77 7.51 13.22
C THR A 16 -1.68 7.16 12.05
N ILE A 17 -1.75 5.89 11.64
CA ILE A 17 -2.65 5.46 10.55
C ILE A 17 -4.10 5.74 10.92
N ILE A 18 -4.52 5.40 12.14
CA ILE A 18 -5.88 5.67 12.63
C ILE A 18 -6.19 7.17 12.60
N SER A 19 -5.26 8.01 13.04
CA SER A 19 -5.43 9.48 13.04
C SER A 19 -5.55 10.05 11.62
N GLU A 20 -4.65 9.66 10.72
CA GLU A 20 -4.59 10.17 9.33
C GLU A 20 -5.75 9.68 8.45
N VAL A 21 -6.27 8.49 8.74
CA VAL A 21 -7.40 7.90 8.03
C VAL A 21 -8.72 8.37 8.63
N GLY A 22 -8.81 8.47 9.96
CA GLY A 22 -10.06 8.69 10.68
C GLY A 22 -10.99 7.51 10.49
N ASP A 23 -12.18 7.77 9.96
CA ASP A 23 -13.13 6.72 9.59
C ASP A 23 -12.70 5.98 8.32
N ILE A 24 -12.60 4.65 8.40
CA ILE A 24 -12.26 3.77 7.28
C ILE A 24 -13.48 3.52 6.37
N GLU A 25 -14.71 3.64 6.91
CA GLU A 25 -15.95 3.36 6.18
C GLU A 25 -16.26 4.43 5.13
N LYS A 26 -15.66 5.63 5.25
CA LYS A 26 -15.73 6.69 4.22
C LYS A 26 -15.12 6.29 2.86
N PHE A 27 -14.36 5.19 2.82
CA PHE A 27 -13.78 4.68 1.58
C PHE A 27 -14.64 3.53 1.04
N GLU A 28 -15.45 3.81 0.02
CA GLU A 28 -16.32 2.83 -0.66
C GLU A 28 -15.56 1.63 -1.27
N SER A 29 -14.24 1.77 -1.49
CA SER A 29 -13.43 0.67 -2.01
C SER A 29 -11.95 0.81 -1.64
N LYS A 30 -11.24 -0.32 -1.64
CA LYS A 30 -9.76 -0.36 -1.55
C LYS A 30 -9.05 0.56 -2.56
N LYS A 31 -9.63 0.77 -3.75
CA LYS A 31 -9.06 1.67 -4.77
C LYS A 31 -9.09 3.13 -4.31
N LYS A 32 -10.19 3.56 -3.69
CA LYS A 32 -10.34 4.91 -3.11
C LYS A 32 -9.35 5.11 -1.96
N PHE A 33 -9.18 4.10 -1.10
CA PHE A 33 -8.19 4.13 -0.03
C PHE A 33 -6.74 4.26 -0.55
N VAL A 34 -6.37 3.44 -1.54
CA VAL A 34 -5.04 3.51 -2.19
C VAL A 34 -4.80 4.87 -2.84
N SER A 35 -5.82 5.45 -3.48
CA SER A 35 -5.75 6.77 -4.09
C SER A 35 -5.60 7.89 -3.05
N TYR A 36 -6.30 7.78 -1.91
CA TYR A 36 -6.16 8.70 -0.78
C TYR A 36 -4.73 8.70 -0.21
N ILE A 37 -4.10 7.53 -0.11
CA ILE A 37 -2.67 7.43 0.27
C ILE A 37 -1.76 7.98 -0.85
N GLY A 38 -2.19 7.87 -2.11
CA GLY A 38 -1.39 8.22 -3.28
C GLY A 38 -0.34 7.17 -3.61
N LEU A 39 -0.73 5.89 -3.55
CA LEU A 39 0.04 4.74 -4.04
C LEU A 39 -0.45 4.28 -5.42
N ASP A 40 -1.43 4.96 -6.00
CA ASP A 40 -1.91 4.73 -7.35
C ASP A 40 -0.91 5.27 -8.39
N PRO A 41 -0.65 4.50 -9.48
CA PRO A 41 0.14 4.99 -10.59
C PRO A 41 -0.65 6.08 -11.32
N VAL A 42 -0.01 7.23 -11.53
CA VAL A 42 -0.54 8.30 -12.38
C VAL A 42 -0.33 7.91 -13.83
N ILE A 43 -1.44 7.70 -14.53
CA ILE A 43 -1.47 7.49 -15.97
C ILE A 43 -1.84 8.85 -16.59
N HIS A 44 -0.88 9.48 -17.28
CA HIS A 44 -1.20 10.59 -18.17
C HIS A 44 -1.41 10.02 -19.58
N GLN A 45 -2.63 10.16 -20.08
CA GLN A 45 -2.99 9.82 -21.44
C GLN A 45 -3.27 11.11 -22.20
N SER A 46 -2.32 11.56 -23.02
CA SER A 46 -2.52 12.67 -23.96
C SER A 46 -2.54 12.09 -25.37
N GLY A 47 -3.72 11.98 -25.97
CA GLY A 47 -3.99 11.80 -27.42
C GLY A 47 -3.39 10.60 -28.16
N LYS A 48 -2.07 10.37 -28.08
CA LYS A 48 -1.32 9.34 -28.83
C LYS A 48 -0.21 8.63 -28.02
N SER A 49 0.03 8.97 -26.75
CA SER A 49 1.07 8.32 -25.93
C SER A 49 0.64 8.21 -24.45
N THR A 50 0.61 6.98 -23.93
CA THR A 50 0.46 6.69 -22.50
C THR A 50 1.85 6.69 -21.85
N LYS A 51 2.15 7.73 -21.05
CA LYS A 51 3.40 7.78 -20.26
C LYS A 51 3.11 7.57 -18.78
N HIS A 52 3.67 6.51 -18.21
CA HIS A 52 3.63 6.25 -16.77
C HIS A 52 4.65 7.16 -16.05
N LYS A 53 4.20 8.28 -15.47
CA LYS A 53 5.10 9.29 -14.86
C LYS A 53 5.40 9.08 -13.37
N GLY A 54 4.76 8.13 -12.69
CA GLY A 54 5.04 7.82 -11.28
C GLY A 54 3.76 7.69 -10.44
N ILE A 55 3.87 7.91 -9.13
CA ILE A 55 2.73 7.89 -8.20
C ILE A 55 2.13 9.27 -7.98
N SER A 56 0.87 9.31 -7.54
CA SER A 56 0.17 10.55 -7.25
C SER A 56 0.88 11.34 -6.15
N LYS A 57 1.10 12.64 -6.39
CA LYS A 57 1.60 13.58 -5.37
C LYS A 57 0.49 14.15 -4.48
N LYS A 58 -0.78 13.90 -4.83
CA LYS A 58 -1.96 14.47 -4.17
C LYS A 58 -2.41 13.70 -2.92
N GLY A 59 -1.98 12.44 -2.76
CA GLY A 59 -2.36 11.64 -1.60
C GLY A 59 -1.57 11.98 -0.33
N ASN A 60 -2.02 11.43 0.79
CA ASN A 60 -1.45 11.62 2.12
C ASN A 60 0.03 11.17 2.20
N LYS A 61 0.93 12.13 2.41
CA LYS A 61 2.39 11.89 2.44
C LYS A 61 2.83 11.03 3.63
N VAL A 62 2.16 11.17 4.78
CA VAL A 62 2.46 10.41 6.01
C VAL A 62 2.13 8.94 5.78
N LEU A 63 0.90 8.64 5.36
CA LEU A 63 0.47 7.28 5.05
C LEU A 63 1.35 6.66 3.95
N ARG A 64 1.69 7.41 2.90
CA ARG A 64 2.57 6.91 1.84
C ARG A 64 3.93 6.47 2.38
N ARG A 65 4.54 7.26 3.27
CA ARG A 65 5.83 6.93 3.90
C ARG A 65 5.70 5.68 4.77
N ILE A 66 4.63 5.57 5.54
CA ILE A 66 4.34 4.40 6.39
C ILE A 66 4.25 3.14 5.53
N PHE A 67 3.39 3.13 4.50
CA PHE A 67 3.20 1.95 3.65
C PHE A 67 4.45 1.59 2.82
N TYR A 68 5.25 2.59 2.42
CA TYR A 68 6.52 2.34 1.74
C TYR A 68 7.52 1.63 2.67
N ASN A 69 7.66 2.08 3.91
CA ASN A 69 8.54 1.45 4.90
C ASN A 69 8.04 0.05 5.29
N LEU A 70 6.72 -0.11 5.42
CA LEU A 70 6.10 -1.41 5.66
C LEU A 70 6.40 -2.39 4.52
N ALA A 71 6.32 -1.95 3.26
CA ALA A 71 6.67 -2.77 2.12
C ALA A 71 8.14 -3.23 2.16
N ILE A 72 9.08 -2.34 2.51
CA ILE A 72 10.50 -2.71 2.65
C ILE A 72 10.68 -3.80 3.72
N ARG A 73 10.02 -3.64 4.87
CA ARG A 73 10.04 -4.65 5.95
C ARG A 73 9.42 -5.96 5.50
N ALA A 74 8.26 -5.91 4.85
CA ALA A 74 7.55 -7.08 4.35
C ALA A 74 8.38 -7.86 3.31
N ILE A 75 9.09 -7.17 2.42
CA ILE A 75 10.01 -7.80 1.45
C ILE A 75 11.15 -8.55 2.14
N ARG A 76 11.63 -8.05 3.30
CA ARG A 76 12.73 -8.67 4.05
C ARG A 76 12.27 -9.87 4.89
N LEU A 77 11.08 -9.77 5.47
CA LEU A 77 10.59 -10.71 6.49
C LEU A 77 9.65 -11.78 5.95
N ILE A 78 8.97 -11.55 4.83
CA ILE A 78 7.91 -12.43 4.31
C ILE A 78 8.29 -12.91 2.90
N GLU A 79 8.49 -14.23 2.78
CA GLU A 79 8.94 -14.88 1.54
C GLU A 79 8.01 -14.60 0.35
N LYS A 80 6.70 -14.52 0.58
CA LYS A 80 5.70 -14.16 -0.45
C LYS A 80 5.98 -12.80 -1.09
N TYR A 81 6.30 -11.79 -0.29
CA TYR A 81 6.59 -10.44 -0.79
C TYR A 81 8.00 -10.34 -1.36
N LYS A 82 8.96 -11.09 -0.83
CA LYS A 82 10.29 -11.23 -1.42
C LYS A 82 10.25 -11.79 -2.84
N LYS A 83 9.54 -12.91 -3.05
CA LYS A 83 9.33 -13.51 -4.38
C LYS A 83 8.63 -12.54 -5.31
N LYS A 84 7.59 -11.86 -4.83
CA LYS A 84 6.86 -10.87 -5.65
C LYS A 84 7.76 -9.70 -6.05
N TYR A 85 8.60 -9.23 -5.14
CA TYR A 85 9.57 -8.18 -5.42
C TYR A 85 10.55 -8.62 -6.52
N GLN A 86 11.16 -9.80 -6.36
CA GLN A 86 12.10 -10.36 -7.35
C GLN A 86 11.47 -10.54 -8.72
N GLU A 87 10.22 -11.03 -8.78
CA GLU A 87 9.45 -11.15 -10.02
C GLU A 87 9.23 -9.78 -10.70
N LEU A 88 8.94 -8.73 -9.92
CA LEU A 88 8.78 -7.40 -10.49
C LEU A 88 10.11 -6.85 -11.04
N ILE A 89 11.21 -7.12 -10.37
CA ILE A 89 12.56 -6.74 -10.83
C ILE A 89 12.93 -7.50 -12.11
N SER A 90 12.68 -8.82 -12.18
CA SER A 90 12.98 -9.62 -13.38
C SER A 90 12.16 -9.18 -14.60
N ARG A 91 10.96 -8.63 -14.39
CA ARG A 91 10.13 -7.98 -15.42
C ARG A 91 10.60 -6.56 -15.81
N GLY A 92 11.77 -6.13 -15.36
CA GLY A 92 12.37 -4.83 -15.70
C GLY A 92 11.82 -3.63 -14.92
N LYS A 93 11.06 -3.84 -13.83
CA LYS A 93 10.63 -2.72 -12.98
C LYS A 93 11.82 -2.18 -12.19
N LYS A 94 11.88 -0.85 -12.03
CA LYS A 94 12.84 -0.21 -11.14
C LYS A 94 12.54 -0.58 -9.69
N THR A 95 13.57 -0.68 -8.85
CA THR A 95 13.45 -0.97 -7.40
C THR A 95 12.32 -0.22 -6.71
N LYS A 96 12.27 1.10 -6.90
CA LYS A 96 11.23 1.95 -6.29
C LYS A 96 9.83 1.61 -6.78
N GLN A 97 9.67 1.26 -8.06
CA GLN A 97 8.37 0.84 -8.63
C GLN A 97 7.92 -0.50 -8.05
N ALA A 98 8.84 -1.45 -7.85
CA ALA A 98 8.54 -2.73 -7.24
C ALA A 98 8.11 -2.58 -5.77
N ILE A 99 8.80 -1.76 -4.99
CA ILE A 99 8.43 -1.46 -3.60
C ILE A 99 7.05 -0.79 -3.54
N ILE A 100 6.78 0.19 -4.41
CA ILE A 100 5.47 0.86 -4.47
C ILE A 100 4.34 -0.12 -4.81
N ALA A 101 4.57 -1.06 -5.72
CA ALA A 101 3.58 -2.07 -6.06
C ALA A 101 3.22 -2.95 -4.85
N ILE A 102 4.21 -3.31 -4.04
CA ILE A 102 3.99 -4.08 -2.80
C ILE A 102 3.31 -3.21 -1.74
N ALA A 103 3.74 -1.95 -1.57
CA ALA A 103 3.10 -1.00 -0.66
C ALA A 103 1.61 -0.82 -0.99
N ARG A 104 1.27 -0.74 -2.27
CA ARG A 104 -0.12 -0.69 -2.74
C ARG A 104 -0.88 -1.95 -2.33
N LYS A 105 -0.31 -3.14 -2.56
CA LYS A 105 -0.94 -4.42 -2.22
C LYS A 105 -1.21 -4.52 -0.71
N LEU A 106 -0.25 -4.09 0.11
CA LEU A 106 -0.40 -4.01 1.55
C LEU A 106 -1.51 -3.03 1.95
N ALA A 107 -1.55 -1.83 1.36
CA ALA A 107 -2.61 -0.85 1.63
C ALA A 107 -4.01 -1.39 1.28
N GLU A 108 -4.14 -2.12 0.16
CA GLU A 108 -5.40 -2.79 -0.20
C GLU A 108 -5.80 -3.83 0.86
N LEU A 109 -4.84 -4.61 1.36
CA LEU A 109 -5.09 -5.60 2.41
C LEU A 109 -5.48 -4.97 3.74
N VAL A 110 -4.81 -3.90 4.16
CA VAL A 110 -5.17 -3.15 5.38
C VAL A 110 -6.61 -2.67 5.31
N TRP A 111 -7.03 -2.11 4.17
CA TRP A 111 -8.41 -1.67 3.98
C TRP A 111 -9.40 -2.84 4.10
N ILE A 112 -9.11 -3.99 3.47
CA ILE A 112 -9.98 -5.18 3.54
C ILE A 112 -10.13 -5.66 4.99
N LEU A 113 -9.02 -5.83 5.70
CA LEU A 113 -9.00 -6.34 7.07
C LEU A 113 -9.69 -5.38 8.05
N TRP A 114 -9.41 -4.08 7.91
CA TRP A 114 -9.99 -3.06 8.77
C TRP A 114 -11.50 -2.91 8.55
N THR A 115 -11.97 -2.97 7.30
CA THR A 115 -13.41 -2.92 6.98
C THR A 115 -14.14 -4.18 7.45
N ARG A 116 -13.50 -5.36 7.33
CA ARG A 116 -14.11 -6.65 7.71
C ARG A 116 -13.96 -6.99 9.19
N LYS A 117 -13.21 -6.19 9.97
CA LYS A 117 -12.85 -6.49 11.37
C LYS A 117 -12.15 -7.86 11.52
N GLU A 118 -11.42 -8.29 10.50
CA GLU A 118 -10.67 -9.56 10.47
C GLU A 118 -9.18 -9.34 10.84
N SER A 119 -8.57 -10.33 11.49
CA SER A 119 -7.11 -10.34 11.77
C SER A 119 -6.29 -10.58 10.52
N PHE A 120 -5.07 -10.04 10.48
CA PHE A 120 -4.13 -10.22 9.36
C PHE A 120 -3.76 -11.69 9.17
N ASP A 121 -3.88 -12.17 7.94
CA ASP A 121 -3.50 -13.51 7.53
C ASP A 121 -2.58 -13.43 6.31
N VAL A 122 -1.36 -13.96 6.45
CA VAL A 122 -0.33 -14.00 5.39
C VAL A 122 -0.83 -14.77 4.15
N SER A 123 -1.74 -15.73 4.31
CA SER A 123 -2.32 -16.48 3.20
C SER A 123 -3.18 -15.57 2.30
N LYS A 124 -3.94 -14.65 2.90
CA LYS A 124 -4.84 -13.69 2.22
C LYS A 124 -4.12 -12.46 1.63
N ALA A 125 -2.83 -12.29 1.96
CA ALA A 125 -2.06 -11.05 1.79
C ALA A 125 -1.26 -10.93 0.47
#